data_AF-A0A9P5NXG3-F1
#
_entry.id   AF-A0A9P5NXG3-F1
#
_cell.length_a   1.000
_cell.length_b   1.000
_cell.length_c   1.000
_cell.angle_alpha   90.00
_cell.angle_beta   90.00
_cell.angle_gamma   90.00
#
_symmetry.space_group_name_H-M   'P 1'
#
loop_
_entity.id
_entity.type
_entity.pdbx_description
1 polymer ?
#
loop_
_entity_poly.entity_id
_entity_poly.type
_entity_poly.pdbx_seq_one_letter_code
_entity_poly.pdbx_strand_id
1 'polypeptide(L)'
;MEVHENDELVSVLPIHFSESLAPNLQIHQFPLLTRPLQVPPSAALSGKRIKARIKPQTRRLEIHIPIDTRPEVYNSERSKAFGAGRQEDDREKNPQMDVKNQDDDEPRLSDVRLRSEEIPQRGTHLLGVVRGGKLHLHPINETHQFRPTLSYLDVLSRKNRRSRGAGSDSDSDEGPPPDPDEPVPVVAPKREKKASGDAKEVHVSARKSEDQNGPGHGGLSVVRREMLQIIRAEEDEIWDNLSFNAVATDNSSDAFESVFSRSDEVLECKTDMATFLQSIKGL
;
A
#
# COMPACT_ATOMS: atom_id res chain seq x y z
N MET A 1 2.90 -37.93 21.06
CA MET A 1 1.80 -38.35 20.18
C MET A 1 2.05 -39.81 19.90
N GLU A 2 1.35 -40.69 20.61
CA GLU A 2 1.42 -42.13 20.37
C GLU A 2 0.65 -42.41 19.09
N VAL A 3 1.37 -42.80 18.03
CA VAL A 3 0.76 -43.25 16.78
C VAL A 3 0.36 -44.70 17.04
N HIS A 4 -0.93 -44.94 17.26
CA HIS A 4 -1.43 -46.30 17.38
C HIS A 4 -1.08 -47.07 16.09
N GLU A 5 -0.45 -48.24 16.21
CA GLU A 5 0.03 -49.07 15.08
C GLU A 5 -1.07 -49.57 14.13
N ASN A 6 -2.34 -49.25 14.39
CA ASN A 6 -3.51 -49.70 13.61
C ASN A 6 -4.44 -48.52 13.29
N ASP A 7 -3.95 -47.51 12.58
CA ASP A 7 -4.81 -46.50 11.96
C ASP A 7 -5.31 -47.06 10.61
N GLU A 8 -6.63 -47.28 10.49
CA GLU A 8 -7.25 -47.89 9.32
C GLU A 8 -7.43 -46.84 8.21
N LEU A 9 -7.02 -47.17 6.98
CA LEU A 9 -7.22 -46.31 5.82
C LEU A 9 -8.71 -46.17 5.50
N VAL A 10 -9.32 -45.04 5.88
CA VAL A 10 -10.74 -44.77 5.63
C VAL A 10 -11.03 -44.35 4.18
N SER A 11 -10.16 -43.52 3.59
CA SER A 11 -10.39 -42.98 2.24
C SER A 11 -9.11 -42.51 1.57
N VAL A 12 -9.03 -42.65 0.24
CA VAL A 12 -7.93 -42.13 -0.60
C VAL A 12 -8.47 -41.00 -1.47
N LEU A 13 -7.90 -39.80 -1.33
CA LEU A 13 -8.27 -38.63 -2.14
C LEU A 13 -7.20 -38.41 -3.22
N PRO A 14 -7.53 -38.50 -4.52
CA PRO A 14 -6.61 -38.15 -5.58
C PRO A 14 -6.35 -36.64 -5.57
N ILE A 15 -5.07 -36.28 -5.70
CA ILE A 15 -4.61 -34.89 -5.73
C ILE A 15 -4.53 -34.43 -7.18
N HIS A 16 -5.24 -33.36 -7.51
CA HIS A 16 -5.15 -32.68 -8.80
C HIS A 16 -4.43 -31.37 -8.58
N PHE A 17 -3.54 -31.01 -9.50
CA PHE A 17 -2.82 -29.75 -9.45
C PHE A 17 -3.23 -28.91 -10.65
N SER A 18 -3.52 -27.63 -10.41
CA SER A 18 -3.95 -26.69 -11.44
C SER A 18 -3.15 -25.39 -11.30
N GLU A 19 -2.74 -24.83 -12.44
CA GLU A 19 -2.09 -23.51 -12.52
C GLU A 19 -2.91 -22.54 -13.38
N SER A 20 -4.19 -22.83 -13.61
CA SER A 20 -5.08 -22.08 -14.52
C SER A 20 -5.18 -20.59 -14.20
N LEU A 21 -5.05 -20.21 -12.93
CA LEU A 21 -5.09 -18.83 -12.46
C LEU A 21 -3.73 -18.29 -12.03
N ALA A 22 -2.64 -19.04 -12.19
CA ALA A 22 -1.31 -18.52 -11.89
C ALA A 22 -0.93 -17.42 -12.92
N PRO A 23 -0.35 -16.29 -12.50
CA PRO A 23 0.08 -15.91 -11.15
C PRO A 23 -0.94 -15.07 -10.35
N ASN A 24 -2.19 -15.02 -10.79
CA ASN A 24 -3.21 -14.05 -10.35
C ASN A 24 -3.92 -14.44 -9.04
N LEU A 25 -3.64 -15.61 -8.48
CA LEU A 25 -4.24 -16.05 -7.21
C LEU A 25 -3.43 -15.50 -6.02
N GLN A 26 -4.09 -14.71 -5.17
CA GLN A 26 -3.49 -14.02 -4.04
C GLN A 26 -4.30 -14.27 -2.76
N ILE A 27 -3.64 -14.25 -1.60
CA ILE A 27 -4.30 -14.21 -0.30
C ILE A 27 -4.37 -12.77 0.20
N HIS A 28 -5.57 -12.28 0.49
CA HIS A 28 -5.78 -10.97 1.11
C HIS A 28 -6.23 -11.14 2.56
N GLN A 29 -5.43 -10.67 3.51
CA GLN A 29 -5.71 -10.73 4.94
C GLN A 29 -6.14 -9.36 5.47
N PHE A 30 -7.16 -9.35 6.33
CA PHE A 30 -7.71 -8.13 6.93
C PHE A 30 -7.70 -8.20 8.46
N PRO A 31 -6.54 -8.04 9.12
CA PRO A 31 -6.41 -8.30 10.56
C PRO A 31 -7.28 -7.41 11.46
N LEU A 32 -7.63 -6.21 10.98
CA LEU A 32 -8.40 -5.22 11.73
C LEU A 32 -9.89 -5.24 11.40
N LEU A 33 -10.32 -6.06 10.43
CA LEU A 33 -11.73 -6.21 10.11
C LEU A 33 -12.34 -7.33 10.97
N THR A 34 -13.36 -6.97 11.74
CA THR A 34 -14.16 -7.91 12.55
C THR A 34 -15.36 -8.47 11.78
N ARG A 35 -15.60 -7.98 10.57
CA ARG A 35 -16.70 -8.39 9.69
C ARG A 35 -16.14 -8.67 8.29
N PRO A 36 -16.80 -9.54 7.51
CA PRO A 36 -16.48 -9.72 6.10
C PRO A 36 -16.48 -8.38 5.36
N LEU A 37 -15.61 -8.27 4.36
CA LEU A 37 -15.50 -7.09 3.51
C LEU A 37 -16.81 -6.94 2.69
N GLN A 38 -17.69 -6.06 3.13
CA GLN A 38 -18.99 -5.82 2.50
C GLN A 38 -19.31 -4.33 2.46
N VAL A 39 -20.10 -3.92 1.47
CA VAL A 39 -20.62 -2.55 1.40
C VAL A 39 -21.61 -2.34 2.54
N PRO A 40 -21.50 -1.27 3.35
CA PRO A 40 -22.50 -0.98 4.39
C PRO A 40 -23.90 -0.80 3.79
N PRO A 41 -24.99 -1.24 4.47
CA PRO A 41 -26.34 -1.18 3.92
C PRO A 41 -26.77 0.22 3.45
N SER A 42 -26.42 1.27 4.21
CA SER A 42 -26.74 2.65 3.82
C SER A 42 -26.06 3.09 2.52
N ALA A 43 -24.80 2.67 2.33
CA ALA A 43 -24.02 2.99 1.15
C ALA A 43 -24.51 2.19 -0.06
N ALA A 44 -24.92 0.93 0.15
CA ALA A 44 -25.53 0.10 -0.87
C ALA A 44 -26.85 0.69 -1.39
N LEU A 45 -27.70 1.24 -0.51
CA LEU A 45 -28.94 1.94 -0.89
C LEU A 45 -28.67 3.17 -1.76
N SER A 46 -27.55 3.86 -1.53
CA SER A 46 -27.10 4.98 -2.37
C SER A 46 -26.34 4.54 -3.63
N GLY A 47 -26.32 3.24 -3.96
CA GLY A 47 -25.63 2.71 -5.14
C GLY A 47 -24.11 2.73 -5.07
N LYS A 48 -23.51 3.05 -3.92
CA LYS A 48 -22.05 3.06 -3.74
C LYS A 48 -21.52 1.63 -3.70
N ARG A 49 -20.34 1.42 -4.27
CA ARG A 49 -19.68 0.10 -4.34
C ARG A 49 -18.25 0.21 -3.83
N ILE A 50 -17.69 -0.92 -3.39
CA ILE A 50 -16.25 -1.02 -3.12
C ILE A 50 -15.51 -0.81 -4.43
N LYS A 51 -14.48 0.03 -4.40
CA LYS A 51 -13.55 0.22 -5.52
C LYS A 51 -12.22 -0.38 -5.13
N ALA A 52 -11.51 -0.96 -6.08
CA ALA A 52 -10.16 -1.46 -5.85
C ALA A 52 -9.23 -0.93 -6.94
N ARG A 53 -7.96 -0.80 -6.62
CA ARG A 53 -6.91 -0.43 -7.57
C ARG A 53 -5.62 -1.16 -7.23
N ILE A 54 -4.80 -1.39 -8.24
CA ILE A 54 -3.53 -2.10 -8.12
C ILE A 54 -2.42 -1.34 -8.86
N LYS A 55 -1.21 -1.43 -8.33
CA LYS A 55 0.05 -1.13 -9.01
C LYS A 55 0.73 -2.47 -9.31
N PRO A 56 0.71 -2.97 -10.56
CA PRO A 56 1.10 -4.33 -10.89
C PRO A 56 2.60 -4.65 -10.64
N GLN A 57 3.51 -3.70 -10.85
CA GLN A 57 4.95 -3.88 -10.68
C GLN A 57 5.34 -3.86 -9.20
N THR A 58 4.87 -2.87 -8.45
CA THR A 58 5.12 -2.77 -7.00
C THR A 58 4.18 -3.60 -6.15
N ARG A 59 3.21 -4.30 -6.77
CA ARG A 59 2.23 -5.18 -6.14
C ARG A 59 1.46 -4.52 -5.00
N ARG A 60 1.20 -3.21 -5.14
CA ARG A 60 0.43 -2.45 -4.16
C ARG A 60 -1.03 -2.46 -4.55
N LEU A 61 -1.88 -2.88 -3.63
CA LEU A 61 -3.33 -2.83 -3.78
C LEU A 61 -3.91 -1.81 -2.82
N GLU A 62 -4.97 -1.15 -3.26
CA GLU A 62 -5.77 -0.27 -2.42
C GLU A 62 -7.24 -0.54 -2.64
N ILE A 63 -7.96 -0.72 -1.53
CA ILE A 63 -9.40 -1.01 -1.52
C ILE A 63 -10.11 0.16 -0.84
N HIS A 64 -11.07 0.75 -1.53
CA HIS A 64 -11.88 1.86 -1.06
C HIS A 64 -13.25 1.33 -0.67
N ILE A 65 -13.54 1.37 0.63
CA ILE A 65 -14.79 0.89 1.21
C ILE A 65 -15.68 2.11 1.50
N PRO A 66 -16.88 2.20 0.92
CA PRO A 66 -17.82 3.27 1.25
C PRO A 66 -18.16 3.31 2.74
N ILE A 67 -18.27 4.52 3.30
CA ILE A 67 -18.62 4.73 4.70
C ILE A 67 -20.13 4.59 4.92
N ASP A 68 -20.52 4.04 6.07
CA ASP A 68 -21.90 4.07 6.56
C ASP A 68 -22.28 5.51 6.95
N THR A 69 -23.32 6.05 6.32
CA THR A 69 -23.75 7.45 6.49
C THR A 69 -24.96 7.58 7.43
N ARG A 70 -25.33 6.51 8.16
CA ARG A 70 -26.42 6.59 9.14
C ARG A 70 -26.03 7.51 10.30
N PRO A 71 -26.95 8.38 10.76
CA PRO A 71 -26.66 9.38 11.79
C PRO A 71 -26.20 8.79 13.14
N GLU A 72 -26.51 7.53 13.41
CA GLU A 72 -26.09 6.80 14.62
C GLU A 72 -24.57 6.54 14.68
N VAL A 73 -23.92 6.41 13.52
CA VAL A 73 -22.50 6.00 13.41
C VAL A 73 -21.65 7.00 12.61
N TYR A 74 -22.28 8.02 12.04
CA TYR A 74 -21.63 9.00 11.16
C TYR A 74 -21.84 10.43 11.66
N ASN A 75 -20.73 11.15 11.82
CA ASN A 75 -20.73 12.57 12.14
C ASN A 75 -20.46 13.40 10.88
N SER A 76 -21.51 14.09 10.40
CA SER A 76 -21.46 14.91 9.18
C SER A 76 -20.47 16.08 9.28
N GLU A 77 -20.35 16.72 10.44
CA GLU A 77 -19.44 17.87 10.63
C GLU A 77 -17.98 17.44 10.54
N ARG A 78 -17.60 16.39 11.28
CA ARG A 78 -16.24 15.83 11.20
C ARG A 78 -15.92 15.29 9.82
N SER A 79 -16.91 14.71 9.13
CA SER A 79 -16.70 14.19 7.78
C SER A 79 -16.36 15.28 6.78
N LYS A 80 -16.87 16.51 6.92
CA LYS A 80 -16.48 17.64 6.08
C LYS A 80 -15.01 18.01 6.27
N ALA A 81 -14.56 18.10 7.53
CA ALA A 81 -13.16 18.41 7.84
C ALA A 81 -12.20 17.33 7.30
N PHE A 82 -12.55 16.05 7.47
CA PHE A 82 -11.75 14.94 6.98
C PHE A 82 -11.82 14.77 5.46
N GLY A 83 -12.96 15.07 4.84
CA GLY A 83 -13.13 15.06 3.39
C GLY A 83 -12.26 16.10 2.70
N ALA A 84 -12.17 17.32 3.25
CA ALA A 84 -11.25 18.35 2.76
C ALA A 84 -9.78 17.88 2.81
N GLY A 85 -9.39 17.24 3.91
CA GLY A 85 -8.05 16.64 4.03
C GLY A 85 -7.80 15.52 3.00
N ARG A 86 -8.83 14.73 2.67
CA ARG A 86 -8.75 13.64 1.69
C ARG A 86 -8.59 14.18 0.26
N GLN A 87 -9.35 15.23 -0.10
CA GLN A 87 -9.25 15.87 -1.41
C GLN A 87 -7.85 16.48 -1.62
N GLU A 88 -7.28 17.09 -0.58
CA GLU A 88 -5.91 17.63 -0.62
C GLU A 88 -4.86 16.51 -0.72
N ASP A 89 -5.01 15.40 0.02
CA ASP A 89 -4.15 14.20 -0.10
C ASP A 89 -4.17 13.60 -1.52
N ASP A 90 -5.36 13.50 -2.13
CA ASP A 90 -5.51 12.98 -3.49
C ASP A 90 -4.89 13.91 -4.53
N ARG A 91 -5.04 15.22 -4.36
CA ARG A 91 -4.44 16.23 -5.23
C ARG A 91 -2.91 16.22 -5.15
N GLU A 92 -2.33 16.03 -3.96
CA GLU A 92 -0.88 15.91 -3.79
C GLU A 92 -0.33 14.64 -4.47
N LYS A 93 -1.05 13.52 -4.35
CA LYS A 93 -0.61 12.21 -4.88
C LYS A 93 -0.92 11.99 -6.35
N ASN A 94 -1.88 12.69 -6.91
CA ASN A 94 -2.28 12.53 -8.30
C ASN A 94 -2.58 13.88 -8.96
N PRO A 95 -1.53 14.70 -9.24
CA PRO A 95 -1.69 16.04 -9.77
C PRO A 95 -2.27 16.09 -11.20
N GLN A 96 -2.32 14.95 -11.91
CA GLN A 96 -2.91 14.82 -13.25
C GLN A 96 -4.41 14.47 -13.26
N MET A 97 -5.04 14.20 -12.11
CA MET A 97 -6.49 14.00 -12.09
C MET A 97 -7.24 15.31 -12.33
N ASP A 98 -8.01 15.38 -13.40
CA ASP A 98 -8.86 16.52 -13.75
C ASP A 98 -9.86 16.84 -12.62
N VAL A 99 -9.60 17.94 -11.92
CA VAL A 99 -10.38 18.45 -10.77
C VAL A 99 -11.79 18.93 -11.16
N LYS A 100 -12.08 19.02 -12.46
CA LYS A 100 -13.26 19.72 -13.00
C LYS A 100 -14.63 19.17 -12.60
N ASN A 101 -14.73 17.94 -12.08
CA ASN A 101 -16.00 17.32 -11.70
C ASN A 101 -16.17 17.08 -10.18
N GLN A 102 -15.23 17.53 -9.34
CA GLN A 102 -15.28 17.30 -7.89
C GLN A 102 -15.45 18.57 -7.04
N ASP A 103 -15.38 19.76 -7.64
CA ASP A 103 -15.45 21.03 -6.90
C ASP A 103 -16.89 21.44 -6.50
N ASP A 104 -17.94 20.83 -7.08
CA ASP A 104 -19.33 21.15 -6.76
C ASP A 104 -19.91 20.33 -5.58
N ASP A 105 -19.27 19.22 -5.20
CA ASP A 105 -19.71 18.40 -4.07
C ASP A 105 -18.98 18.81 -2.79
N GLU A 106 -19.75 19.06 -1.73
CA GLU A 106 -19.21 19.41 -0.42
C GLU A 106 -18.23 18.32 0.05
N PRO A 107 -16.98 18.66 0.43
CA PRO A 107 -15.90 17.69 0.59
C PRO A 107 -16.13 16.82 1.82
N ARG A 108 -16.83 15.70 1.65
CA ARG A 108 -17.16 14.74 2.72
C ARG A 108 -16.32 13.49 2.58
N LEU A 109 -15.84 12.98 3.72
CA LEU A 109 -15.18 11.68 3.75
C LEU A 109 -16.20 10.58 3.38
N SER A 110 -16.04 10.02 2.19
CA SER A 110 -17.00 9.11 1.56
C SER A 110 -16.56 7.64 1.61
N ASP A 111 -15.27 7.38 1.74
CA ASP A 111 -14.66 6.05 1.80
C ASP A 111 -13.52 5.93 2.83
N VAL A 112 -13.33 4.72 3.33
CA VAL A 112 -12.15 4.26 4.06
C VAL A 112 -11.25 3.50 3.09
N ARG A 113 -9.97 3.87 3.04
CA ARG A 113 -8.99 3.22 2.18
C ARG A 113 -8.19 2.21 2.96
N LEU A 114 -8.07 1.00 2.42
CA LEU A 114 -7.20 -0.05 2.92
C LEU A 114 -6.03 -0.21 1.95
N ARG A 115 -4.80 -0.10 2.43
CA ARG A 115 -3.59 -0.33 1.61
C ARG A 115 -3.00 -1.68 1.95
N SER A 116 -2.54 -2.40 0.93
CA SER A 116 -1.84 -3.67 1.11
C SER A 116 -0.38 -3.48 1.51
N GLU A 117 0.12 -4.43 2.30
CA GLU A 117 1.53 -4.71 2.54
C GLU A 117 1.79 -6.17 2.17
N GLU A 118 2.75 -6.40 1.28
CA GLU A 118 3.14 -7.76 0.89
C GLU A 118 3.84 -8.46 2.07
N ILE A 119 3.36 -9.66 2.39
CA ILE A 119 3.99 -10.52 3.40
C ILE A 119 4.95 -11.46 2.66
N PRO A 120 6.26 -11.42 2.94
CA PRO A 120 7.20 -12.35 2.35
C PRO A 120 6.88 -13.78 2.82
N GLN A 121 6.53 -14.64 1.87
CA GLN A 121 6.22 -16.03 2.14
C GLN A 121 7.51 -16.83 2.37
N ARG A 122 7.57 -17.59 3.47
CA ARG A 122 8.61 -18.60 3.70
C ARG A 122 8.10 -19.95 3.21
N GLY A 123 8.32 -20.24 1.93
CA GLY A 123 7.89 -21.48 1.28
C GLY A 123 6.69 -21.32 0.36
N THR A 124 6.25 -22.44 -0.22
CA THR A 124 5.17 -22.47 -1.22
C THR A 124 3.82 -22.59 -0.55
N HIS A 125 2.93 -21.63 -0.78
CA HIS A 125 1.54 -21.70 -0.32
C HIS A 125 0.66 -22.24 -1.46
N LEU A 126 -0.23 -23.17 -1.12
CA LEU A 126 -1.17 -23.78 -2.05
C LEU A 126 -2.60 -23.61 -1.50
N LEU A 127 -3.53 -23.24 -2.37
CA LEU A 127 -4.96 -23.32 -2.12
C LEU A 127 -5.40 -24.76 -2.34
N GLY A 128 -5.89 -25.41 -1.28
CA GLY A 128 -6.46 -26.76 -1.34
C GLY A 128 -7.98 -26.74 -1.23
N VAL A 129 -8.68 -27.27 -2.23
CA VAL A 129 -10.15 -27.40 -2.23
C VAL A 129 -10.54 -28.86 -2.38
N VAL A 130 -11.30 -29.40 -1.42
CA VAL A 130 -11.85 -30.76 -1.49
C VAL A 130 -13.22 -30.71 -2.14
N ARG A 131 -13.39 -31.37 -3.28
CA ARG A 131 -14.67 -31.43 -4.01
C ARG A 131 -14.84 -32.79 -4.67
N GLY A 132 -16.01 -33.39 -4.51
CA GLY A 132 -16.34 -34.67 -5.16
C GLY A 132 -15.38 -35.82 -4.83
N GLY A 133 -14.81 -35.83 -3.62
CA GLY A 133 -13.83 -36.84 -3.21
C GLY A 133 -12.43 -36.67 -3.84
N LYS A 134 -12.15 -35.52 -4.46
CA LYS A 134 -10.82 -35.14 -4.99
C LYS A 134 -10.28 -33.92 -4.24
N LEU A 135 -8.95 -33.82 -4.08
CA LEU A 135 -8.28 -32.62 -3.55
C LEU A 135 -7.67 -31.85 -4.72
N HIS A 136 -8.12 -30.63 -4.96
CA HIS A 136 -7.55 -29.73 -5.96
C HIS A 136 -6.58 -28.75 -5.29
N LEU A 137 -5.34 -28.72 -5.77
CA LEU A 137 -4.28 -27.81 -5.33
C LEU A 137 -4.02 -26.76 -6.40
N HIS A 138 -3.93 -25.49 -5.99
CA HIS A 138 -3.55 -24.39 -6.87
C HIS A 138 -2.50 -23.52 -6.18
N PRO A 139 -1.40 -23.13 -6.84
CA PRO A 139 -0.39 -22.28 -6.22
C PRO A 139 -0.91 -20.87 -5.93
N ILE A 140 -0.45 -20.31 -4.82
CA ILE A 140 -0.74 -18.93 -4.41
C ILE A 140 0.54 -18.14 -4.56
N ASN A 141 0.49 -17.07 -5.35
CA ASN A 141 1.68 -16.31 -5.72
C ASN A 141 2.05 -15.25 -4.68
N GLU A 142 1.05 -14.63 -4.07
CA GLU A 142 1.25 -13.47 -3.21
C GLU A 142 0.34 -13.51 -1.98
N THR A 143 0.81 -12.94 -0.88
CA THR A 143 0.00 -12.71 0.32
C THR A 143 0.12 -11.26 0.74
N HIS A 144 -1.03 -10.61 0.86
CA HIS A 144 -1.15 -9.19 1.15
C HIS A 144 -1.93 -8.98 2.44
N GLN A 145 -1.42 -8.12 3.30
CA GLN A 145 -2.12 -7.69 4.51
C GLN A 145 -2.66 -6.27 4.32
N PHE A 146 -3.95 -6.08 4.52
CA PHE A 146 -4.61 -4.79 4.34
C PHE A 146 -4.79 -4.06 5.67
N ARG A 147 -4.39 -2.79 5.69
CA ARG A 147 -4.54 -1.90 6.85
C ARG A 147 -5.21 -0.58 6.44
N PRO A 148 -6.08 0.00 7.27
CA PRO A 148 -6.65 1.32 7.01
C PRO A 148 -5.58 2.40 6.93
N THR A 149 -5.65 3.24 5.90
CA THR A 149 -4.75 4.38 5.73
C THR A 149 -5.45 5.70 6.05
N LEU A 150 -4.80 6.48 6.92
CA LEU A 150 -5.29 7.76 7.42
C LEU A 150 -4.44 8.94 6.91
N SER A 151 -3.90 8.83 5.69
CA SER A 151 -2.99 9.84 5.10
C SER A 151 -3.56 11.26 5.04
N TYR A 152 -4.89 11.39 4.95
CA TYR A 152 -5.58 12.67 5.03
C TYR A 152 -5.34 13.40 6.37
N LEU A 153 -5.09 12.68 7.47
CA LEU A 153 -4.74 13.29 8.76
C LEU A 153 -3.33 13.91 8.72
N ASP A 154 -2.40 13.32 7.98
CA ASP A 154 -1.05 13.86 7.82
C ASP A 154 -1.08 15.18 7.04
N VAL A 155 -1.93 15.27 6.02
CA VAL A 155 -2.19 16.52 5.28
C VAL A 155 -2.79 17.58 6.21
N LEU A 156 -3.85 17.25 6.94
CA LEU A 156 -4.49 18.18 7.89
C LEU A 156 -3.51 18.65 8.98
N SER A 157 -2.65 17.76 9.48
CA SER A 157 -1.61 18.09 10.46
C SER A 157 -0.57 19.04 9.88
N ARG A 158 -0.07 18.78 8.65
CA ARG A 158 0.86 19.67 7.94
C ARG A 158 0.26 21.05 7.73
N LYS A 159 -1.02 21.12 7.32
CA LYS A 159 -1.76 22.37 7.13
C LYS A 159 -1.90 23.17 8.43
N ASN A 160 -2.25 22.51 9.53
CA ASN A 160 -2.38 23.16 10.83
C ASN A 160 -1.02 23.69 11.35
N ARG A 161 0.08 22.95 11.15
CA ARG A 161 1.43 23.43 11.49
C ARG A 161 1.83 24.64 10.65
N ARG A 162 1.60 24.62 9.34
CA ARG A 162 1.87 25.76 8.45
C ARG A 162 1.04 26.99 8.83
N SER A 163 -0.23 26.80 9.19
CA SER A 163 -1.11 27.89 9.66
C SER A 163 -0.66 28.52 10.98
N ARG A 164 0.00 27.75 11.86
CA ARG A 164 0.57 28.27 13.13
C ARG A 164 1.97 28.87 12.94
N GLY A 165 2.74 28.39 11.97
CA GLY A 165 4.07 28.91 11.64
C GLY A 165 4.05 30.20 10.80
N ALA A 166 2.95 30.50 10.09
CA ALA A 166 2.79 31.73 9.30
C ALA A 166 2.58 33.01 10.14
N GLY A 167 2.75 32.93 11.47
CA GLY A 167 2.63 34.07 12.40
C GLY A 167 3.62 34.02 13.56
N SER A 168 4.72 33.26 13.46
CA SER A 168 5.76 33.18 14.49
C SER A 168 7.14 33.45 13.88
N ASP A 169 7.31 34.63 13.30
CA ASP A 169 8.58 35.36 13.42
C ASP A 169 8.72 35.74 14.90
N SER A 170 9.20 34.81 15.71
CA SER A 170 9.76 35.11 17.01
C SER A 170 11.07 34.36 17.06
N ASP A 171 12.13 35.07 16.68
CA ASP A 171 13.50 34.78 17.07
C ASP A 171 13.51 34.65 18.61
N SER A 172 13.30 33.44 19.10
CA SER A 172 13.74 33.02 20.43
C SER A 172 14.93 32.10 20.21
N ASP A 173 16.01 32.71 19.75
CA ASP A 173 17.36 32.18 19.87
C ASP A 173 17.73 32.18 21.36
N GLU A 174 17.28 31.16 22.09
CA GLU A 174 17.81 30.86 23.41
C GLU A 174 19.02 29.93 23.25
N GLY A 175 20.06 30.49 22.62
CA GLY A 175 21.44 30.04 22.76
C GLY A 175 22.04 30.57 24.08
N PRO A 176 23.03 29.88 24.65
CA PRO A 176 23.64 30.28 25.92
C PRO A 176 24.28 31.68 25.81
N PRO A 177 24.33 32.45 26.92
CA PRO A 177 24.70 33.86 26.89
C PRO A 177 26.10 34.07 26.31
N PRO A 178 26.32 35.13 25.52
CA PRO A 178 27.62 35.39 24.91
C PRO A 178 28.65 35.83 25.95
N ASP A 179 29.86 35.27 25.85
CA ASP A 179 31.02 35.61 26.69
C ASP A 179 31.41 37.09 26.50
N PRO A 180 31.83 37.80 27.56
CA PRO A 180 31.95 39.26 27.59
C PRO A 180 33.24 39.84 26.95
N ASP A 181 33.95 39.11 26.08
CA ASP A 181 35.31 39.49 25.64
C ASP A 181 35.54 39.56 24.11
N GLU A 182 34.51 39.58 23.26
CA GLU A 182 34.70 39.83 21.81
C GLU A 182 34.35 41.28 21.39
N PRO A 183 35.30 42.03 20.77
CA PRO A 183 35.07 43.42 20.38
C PRO A 183 34.13 43.54 19.17
N VAL A 184 33.16 44.44 19.32
CA VAL A 184 32.11 44.84 18.37
C VAL A 184 32.65 45.12 16.95
N PRO A 185 32.18 44.42 15.91
CA PRO A 185 32.35 44.85 14.53
C PRO A 185 31.24 45.83 14.11
N VAL A 186 31.72 46.90 13.50
CA VAL A 186 31.05 48.12 13.03
C VAL A 186 29.84 47.86 12.12
N VAL A 187 28.73 48.54 12.40
CA VAL A 187 27.49 48.58 11.62
C VAL A 187 27.75 49.19 10.23
N ALA A 188 27.49 48.44 9.16
CA ALA A 188 27.41 48.96 7.79
C ALA A 188 25.93 49.13 7.35
N PRO A 189 25.60 50.15 6.56
CA PRO A 189 24.23 50.64 6.43
C PRO A 189 23.35 49.79 5.50
N LYS A 190 22.06 49.80 5.82
CA LYS A 190 20.92 49.31 5.02
C LYS A 190 21.11 49.58 3.52
N ARG A 191 21.05 48.51 2.72
CA ARG A 191 20.69 48.60 1.30
C ARG A 191 19.24 48.15 1.10
N GLU A 192 18.57 48.94 0.30
CA GLU A 192 17.14 48.94 0.02
C GLU A 192 16.65 47.68 -0.69
N LYS A 193 15.33 47.45 -0.53
CA LYS A 193 14.52 46.45 -1.20
C LYS A 193 14.77 46.43 -2.72
N LYS A 194 14.98 45.24 -3.28
CA LYS A 194 14.68 44.95 -4.69
C LYS A 194 13.56 43.93 -4.79
N ALA A 195 12.72 44.19 -5.78
CA ALA A 195 11.43 43.60 -6.03
C ALA A 195 11.48 42.11 -6.39
N SER A 196 10.34 41.48 -6.13
CA SER A 196 9.88 40.20 -6.67
C SER A 196 10.26 40.01 -8.15
N GLY A 197 11.15 39.05 -8.39
CA GLY A 197 11.35 38.43 -9.69
C GLY A 197 11.42 36.94 -9.45
N ASP A 198 10.60 36.19 -10.18
CA ASP A 198 10.46 34.74 -10.15
C ASP A 198 11.82 34.08 -10.43
N ALA A 199 12.61 33.87 -9.39
CA ALA A 199 13.91 33.23 -9.49
C ALA A 199 13.66 31.72 -9.48
N LYS A 200 13.64 31.14 -10.68
CA LYS A 200 13.73 29.69 -10.88
C LYS A 200 15.05 29.22 -10.26
N GLU A 201 14.98 28.72 -9.03
CA GLU A 201 16.10 28.03 -8.39
C GLU A 201 16.36 26.73 -9.15
N VAL A 202 17.37 26.75 -10.02
CA VAL A 202 17.85 25.56 -10.71
C VAL A 202 18.98 24.98 -9.87
N HIS A 203 18.66 24.02 -9.00
CA HIS A 203 19.66 23.21 -8.31
C HIS A 203 20.31 22.22 -9.30
N VAL A 204 21.40 22.64 -9.96
CA VAL A 204 22.24 21.73 -10.76
C VAL A 204 23.26 21.05 -9.83
N SER A 205 22.95 19.84 -9.37
CA SER A 205 23.92 18.99 -8.67
C SER A 205 24.43 17.91 -9.62
N ALA A 206 25.46 18.21 -10.40
CA ALA A 206 26.16 17.20 -11.20
C ALA A 206 27.07 16.37 -10.28
N ARG A 207 26.67 15.13 -9.94
CA ARG A 207 27.56 14.16 -9.30
C ARG A 207 28.15 13.26 -10.38
N LYS A 208 29.42 13.50 -10.70
CA LYS A 208 30.27 12.67 -11.55
C LYS A 208 30.47 11.31 -10.86
N SER A 209 30.21 10.23 -11.57
CA SER A 209 30.50 8.86 -11.15
C SER A 209 31.97 8.54 -11.40
N GLU A 210 32.77 8.44 -10.34
CA GLU A 210 33.91 7.49 -10.26
C GLU A 210 34.50 7.46 -8.85
N ASP A 211 34.64 6.22 -8.37
CA ASP A 211 35.50 5.65 -7.31
C ASP A 211 35.53 6.14 -5.85
N GLN A 212 35.08 5.20 -5.01
CA GLN A 212 35.76 4.59 -3.85
C GLN A 212 36.56 5.49 -2.87
N ASN A 213 36.11 5.45 -1.61
CA ASN A 213 36.82 5.83 -0.40
C ASN A 213 37.23 7.31 -0.22
N GLY A 214 36.29 8.11 0.26
CA GLY A 214 36.58 9.32 1.03
C GLY A 214 35.45 9.62 2.01
N PRO A 215 35.72 10.10 3.24
CA PRO A 215 34.69 10.40 4.22
C PRO A 215 34.00 11.72 3.83
N GLY A 216 33.11 11.62 2.85
CA GLY A 216 32.31 12.72 2.33
C GLY A 216 31.09 12.98 3.21
N HIS A 217 31.10 14.15 3.85
CA HIS A 217 29.97 14.79 4.50
C HIS A 217 28.64 14.58 3.74
N GLY A 218 27.65 13.95 4.38
CA GLY A 218 26.24 14.00 3.94
C GLY A 218 25.76 12.98 2.90
N GLY A 219 26.46 11.87 2.66
CA GLY A 219 25.99 10.80 1.77
C GLY A 219 25.04 9.83 2.47
N LEU A 220 23.76 9.80 2.09
CA LEU A 220 22.82 8.75 2.50
C LEU A 220 23.44 7.36 2.23
N SER A 221 23.32 6.43 3.19
CA SER A 221 23.81 5.06 3.03
C SER A 221 23.24 4.40 1.77
N VAL A 222 23.95 3.42 1.21
CA VAL A 222 23.50 2.65 0.03
C VAL A 222 22.09 2.10 0.24
N VAL A 223 21.83 1.52 1.42
CA VAL A 223 20.51 1.01 1.83
C VAL A 223 19.44 2.11 1.79
N ARG A 224 19.74 3.31 2.28
CA ARG A 224 18.77 4.43 2.27
C ARG A 224 18.52 4.94 0.85
N ARG A 225 19.52 4.88 -0.04
CA ARG A 225 19.36 5.24 -1.45
C ARG A 225 18.44 4.26 -2.16
N GLU A 226 18.67 2.96 -1.99
CA GLU A 226 17.83 1.90 -2.57
C GLU A 226 16.40 2.00 -2.04
N MET A 227 16.21 2.20 -0.74
CA MET A 227 14.89 2.41 -0.15
C MET A 227 14.16 3.61 -0.76
N LEU A 228 14.84 4.76 -0.93
CA LEU A 228 14.25 5.94 -1.56
C LEU A 228 13.93 5.72 -3.05
N GLN A 229 14.73 4.92 -3.75
CA GLN A 229 14.44 4.54 -5.14
C GLN A 229 13.20 3.65 -5.23
N ILE A 230 13.06 2.67 -4.33
CA ILE A 230 11.86 1.82 -4.27
C ILE A 230 10.61 2.65 -3.99
N ILE A 231 10.69 3.60 -3.04
CA ILE A 231 9.56 4.50 -2.74
C ILE A 231 9.17 5.34 -3.96
N ARG A 232 10.15 5.92 -4.66
CA ARG A 232 9.87 6.73 -5.86
C ARG A 232 9.28 5.89 -6.99
N ALA A 233 9.85 4.72 -7.26
CA ALA A 233 9.31 3.81 -8.26
C ALA A 233 7.88 3.37 -7.92
N GLU A 234 7.60 3.13 -6.63
CA GLU A 234 6.24 2.87 -6.15
C GLU A 234 5.32 4.07 -6.37
N GLU A 235 5.76 5.30 -6.10
CA GLU A 235 4.95 6.51 -6.30
C GLU A 235 4.66 6.80 -7.78
N ASP A 236 5.68 6.68 -8.63
CA ASP A 236 5.62 6.96 -10.07
C ASP A 236 4.78 5.94 -10.86
N GLU A 237 4.60 4.74 -10.33
CA GLU A 237 3.79 3.70 -10.99
C GLU A 237 2.29 4.08 -11.02
N ILE A 238 1.67 3.85 -12.18
CA ILE A 238 0.26 4.18 -12.43
C ILE A 238 -0.66 3.15 -11.76
N TRP A 239 -1.79 3.63 -11.25
CA TRP A 239 -2.84 2.78 -10.69
C TRP A 239 -3.76 2.22 -11.79
N ASP A 240 -3.92 0.91 -11.80
CA ASP A 240 -4.94 0.20 -12.59
C ASP A 240 -6.19 -0.02 -11.75
N ASN A 241 -7.36 0.29 -12.31
CA ASN A 241 -8.63 0.13 -11.61
C ASN A 241 -9.13 -1.32 -11.71
N LEU A 242 -9.57 -1.86 -10.59
CA LEU A 242 -10.14 -3.20 -10.48
C LEU A 242 -11.61 -3.13 -10.06
N SER A 243 -12.41 -4.04 -10.62
CA SER A 243 -13.79 -4.24 -10.21
C SER A 243 -13.85 -5.19 -9.00
N PHE A 244 -14.57 -4.78 -7.95
CA PHE A 244 -14.82 -5.63 -6.80
C PHE A 244 -16.09 -6.46 -7.03
N ASN A 245 -15.95 -7.78 -7.06
CA ASN A 245 -17.06 -8.73 -7.11
C ASN A 245 -17.17 -9.42 -5.74
N ALA A 246 -18.37 -9.39 -5.15
CA ALA A 246 -18.60 -10.03 -3.86
C ALA A 246 -18.74 -11.55 -4.03
N VAL A 247 -18.70 -12.28 -2.90
CA VAL A 247 -18.78 -13.76 -2.85
C VAL A 247 -20.05 -14.33 -3.51
N ALA A 248 -21.14 -13.55 -3.56
CA ALA A 248 -22.42 -13.97 -4.11
C ALA A 248 -22.65 -13.54 -5.57
N THR A 249 -21.63 -12.99 -6.25
CA THR A 249 -21.75 -12.57 -7.66
C THR A 249 -21.45 -13.73 -8.59
N ASP A 250 -22.19 -13.87 -9.69
CA ASP A 250 -21.98 -14.94 -10.70
C ASP A 250 -20.52 -14.99 -11.19
N ASN A 251 -19.93 -13.82 -11.49
CA ASN A 251 -18.51 -13.70 -11.87
C ASN A 251 -17.54 -14.34 -10.86
N SER A 252 -17.87 -14.32 -9.56
CA SER A 252 -17.03 -14.93 -8.52
C SER A 252 -17.15 -16.46 -8.53
N SER A 253 -18.32 -16.99 -8.87
CA SER A 253 -18.54 -18.42 -9.05
C SER A 253 -17.82 -18.92 -10.29
N ASP A 254 -17.87 -18.19 -11.41
CA ASP A 254 -17.13 -18.53 -12.62
C ASP A 254 -15.62 -18.52 -12.39
N ALA A 255 -15.12 -17.51 -11.67
CA ALA A 255 -13.71 -17.44 -11.29
C ALA A 255 -13.31 -18.59 -10.36
N PHE A 256 -14.17 -18.96 -9.40
CA PHE A 256 -13.93 -20.12 -8.53
C PHE A 256 -13.90 -21.43 -9.31
N GLU A 257 -14.81 -21.63 -10.26
CA GLU A 257 -14.81 -22.82 -11.12
C GLU A 257 -13.55 -22.91 -12.00
N SER A 258 -12.96 -21.77 -12.36
CA SER A 258 -11.70 -21.75 -13.13
C SER A 258 -10.47 -22.22 -12.34
N VAL A 259 -10.52 -22.29 -11.00
CA VAL A 259 -9.44 -22.82 -10.15
C VAL A 259 -9.22 -24.31 -10.41
N PHE A 260 -10.28 -25.05 -10.74
CA PHE A 260 -10.23 -26.50 -10.88
C PHE A 260 -9.55 -26.92 -12.19
N SER A 261 -8.77 -28.01 -12.10
CA SER A 261 -8.14 -28.64 -13.27
C SER A 261 -9.21 -29.15 -14.23
N ARG A 262 -9.05 -28.84 -15.52
CA ARG A 262 -9.92 -29.37 -16.59
C ARG A 262 -9.41 -30.68 -17.20
N SER A 263 -8.14 -31.02 -16.93
CA SER A 263 -7.49 -32.25 -17.37
C SER A 263 -7.21 -33.17 -16.18
N ASP A 264 -7.37 -34.47 -16.42
CA ASP A 264 -7.05 -35.55 -15.47
C ASP A 264 -5.74 -36.26 -15.90
N GLU A 265 -4.79 -35.51 -16.48
CA GLU A 265 -3.48 -36.05 -16.85
C GLU A 265 -2.66 -36.39 -15.60
N VAL A 266 -2.08 -37.58 -15.58
CA VAL A 266 -1.26 -38.04 -14.45
C VAL A 266 0.09 -37.33 -14.51
N LEU A 267 0.38 -36.53 -13.48
CA LEU A 267 1.66 -35.84 -13.34
C LEU A 267 2.75 -36.83 -12.91
N GLU A 268 3.84 -36.90 -13.67
CA GLU A 268 5.00 -37.71 -13.34
C GLU A 268 6.12 -36.87 -12.71
N CYS A 269 6.56 -37.26 -11.51
CA CYS A 269 7.76 -36.70 -10.91
C CYS A 269 8.99 -37.25 -11.63
N LYS A 270 9.63 -36.42 -12.46
CA LYS A 270 10.85 -36.77 -13.20
C LYS A 270 12.13 -36.72 -12.35
N THR A 271 12.02 -36.33 -11.07
CA THR A 271 13.16 -36.08 -10.19
C THR A 271 13.38 -37.28 -9.26
N ASP A 272 14.61 -37.76 -9.20
CA ASP A 272 15.02 -38.79 -8.24
C ASP A 272 15.18 -38.21 -6.82
N MET A 273 14.96 -39.04 -5.80
CA MET A 273 14.99 -38.65 -4.39
C MET A 273 16.35 -38.09 -3.97
N ALA A 274 17.45 -38.64 -4.50
CA ALA A 274 18.80 -38.14 -4.22
C ALA A 274 18.99 -36.71 -4.76
N THR A 275 18.51 -36.45 -5.99
CA THR A 275 18.54 -35.12 -6.61
C THR A 275 17.63 -34.14 -5.88
N PHE A 276 16.46 -34.60 -5.43
CA PHE A 276 15.56 -33.77 -4.62
C PHE A 276 16.24 -33.31 -3.33
N LEU A 277 16.86 -34.22 -2.57
CA LEU A 277 17.55 -33.88 -1.31
C LEU A 277 18.70 -32.89 -1.53
N GLN A 278 19.49 -33.07 -2.60
CA GLN A 278 20.55 -32.12 -2.96
C GLN A 278 20.02 -30.75 -3.40
N SER A 279 18.80 -30.68 -3.91
CA SER A 279 18.18 -29.41 -4.34
C SER A 279 17.68 -28.54 -3.17
N ILE A 280 17.53 -29.12 -1.97
CA ILE A 280 17.06 -28.40 -0.78
C ILE A 280 18.19 -27.52 -0.25
N LYS A 281 18.09 -26.21 -0.49
CA LYS A 281 19.06 -25.24 0.03
C LYS A 281 19.00 -25.19 1.55
N GLY A 282 20.10 -25.56 2.21
CA GLY A 282 20.26 -25.50 3.66
C GLY A 282 20.12 -26.82 4.41
N LEU A 283 20.05 -27.96 3.70
CA LEU A 283 20.37 -29.28 4.23
C LEU A 283 21.86 -29.60 4.08
#